data_AF-A0A8S2P0X1-F1
#
_entry.id   AF-A0A8S2P0X1-F1
#
_cell.length_a   1.000
_cell.length_b   1.000
_cell.length_c   1.000
_cell.angle_alpha   90.00
_cell.angle_beta   90.00
_cell.angle_gamma   90.00
#
_symmetry.space_group_name_H-M   'P 1'
#
loop_
_entity.id
_entity.type
_entity.pdbx_description
1 polymer ?
#
loop_
_entity_poly.entity_id
_entity_poly.type
_entity_poly.pdbx_seq_one_letter_code
_entity_poly.pdbx_strand_id
1 'polypeptide(L)'
;RSIDWGDIDEYTNKVNASVFLTTDVYEKDDEWIEYESRRNERQRKRREQYLVGPPKRKSVVSSDGDSKTCPSSATFTRIESDVKYDPNDDRPKPMNDPYLPSPHKCIFCVHNLKIDFRNTKLLSQFVSPQTGFVFDQRTTGLCYFKQIELEKAVLKARRFSLMPYKWKETVYLDDPRLFNPYDNTLKKIVSSEKEKFGH
;
A
#
# COMPACT_ATOMS: atom_id res chain seq x y z
N ARG A 1 10.32 11.51 4.18
CA ARG A 1 10.85 10.25 4.75
C ARG A 1 10.59 9.18 3.70
N SER A 2 11.64 8.59 3.14
CA SER A 2 11.55 7.67 1.98
C SER A 2 10.70 6.45 2.30
N ILE A 3 9.86 6.07 1.34
CA ILE A 3 9.10 4.83 1.34
C ILE A 3 10.09 3.69 1.10
N ASP A 4 10.12 2.75 2.04
CA ASP A 4 10.96 1.55 2.01
C ASP A 4 10.33 0.56 1.02
N TRP A 5 11.00 0.29 -0.09
CA TRP A 5 10.51 -0.57 -1.19
C TRP A 5 10.89 -2.06 -1.00
N GLY A 6 11.45 -2.42 0.15
CA GLY A 6 12.22 -3.66 0.34
C GLY A 6 11.47 -4.98 0.49
N ASP A 7 10.15 -5.04 0.33
CA ASP A 7 9.36 -6.27 0.60
C ASP A 7 8.60 -6.81 -0.63
N ILE A 8 8.91 -6.36 -1.85
CA ILE A 8 8.20 -6.79 -3.07
C ILE A 8 8.90 -7.95 -3.80
N ASP A 9 10.18 -8.21 -3.49
CA ASP A 9 11.05 -9.08 -4.31
C ASP A 9 10.90 -10.58 -4.04
N GLU A 10 10.21 -10.99 -2.96
CA GLU A 10 10.00 -12.41 -2.65
C GLU A 10 8.83 -13.03 -3.44
N TYR A 11 7.87 -12.22 -3.88
CA TYR A 11 6.66 -12.71 -4.57
C TYR A 11 6.81 -12.79 -6.09
N THR A 12 7.60 -11.90 -6.70
CA THR A 12 7.82 -11.88 -8.16
C THR A 12 8.67 -13.04 -8.65
N ASN A 13 9.62 -13.51 -7.84
CA ASN A 13 10.51 -14.62 -8.19
C ASN A 13 9.83 -16.00 -8.27
N LYS A 14 8.71 -16.21 -7.56
CA LYS A 14 7.97 -17.50 -7.62
C LYS A 14 7.08 -17.65 -8.85
N VAL A 15 6.62 -16.55 -9.43
CA VAL A 15 5.70 -16.58 -10.58
C VAL A 15 6.49 -16.60 -11.90
N ASN A 16 7.62 -15.89 -11.95
CA ASN A 16 8.49 -15.80 -13.12
C ASN A 16 9.27 -17.10 -13.42
N ALA A 17 9.36 -18.03 -12.45
CA ALA A 17 9.95 -19.35 -12.66
C ALA A 17 9.12 -20.24 -13.61
N SER A 18 7.83 -19.91 -13.84
CA SER A 18 6.94 -20.68 -14.71
C SER A 18 6.88 -20.17 -16.16
N VAL A 19 7.52 -19.02 -16.46
CA VAL A 19 7.45 -18.37 -17.77
C VAL A 19 8.81 -17.81 -18.16
N PHE A 20 9.77 -18.65 -18.54
CA PHE A 20 10.94 -18.23 -19.33
C PHE A 20 11.52 -19.43 -20.12
N LEU A 21 10.88 -19.73 -21.26
CA LEU A 21 11.58 -20.31 -22.42
C LEU A 21 12.12 -19.12 -23.22
N THR A 22 13.35 -18.70 -22.93
CA THR A 22 14.33 -18.05 -23.82
C THR A 22 15.56 -17.72 -22.96
N THR A 23 16.50 -18.66 -22.84
CA THR A 23 17.86 -18.33 -22.43
C THR A 23 18.63 -17.94 -23.68
N ASP A 24 18.34 -16.76 -24.21
CA ASP A 24 19.10 -16.18 -25.30
C ASP A 24 20.17 -15.28 -24.67
N VAL A 25 21.38 -15.84 -24.62
CA VAL A 25 22.70 -15.19 -24.66
C VAL A 25 22.77 -13.78 -24.04
N TYR A 26 22.92 -13.72 -22.72
CA TYR A 26 23.80 -12.73 -22.12
C TYR A 26 24.76 -13.49 -21.22
N GLU A 27 25.99 -13.69 -21.69
CA GLU A 27 27.12 -13.95 -20.79
C GLU A 27 27.13 -12.81 -19.79
N LYS A 28 26.73 -13.12 -18.55
CA LYS A 28 26.80 -12.17 -17.45
C LYS A 28 28.28 -11.97 -17.17
N ASP A 29 28.79 -10.79 -17.49
CA ASP A 29 30.14 -10.37 -17.10
C ASP A 29 30.28 -10.61 -15.58
N ASP A 30 31.23 -11.47 -15.18
CA ASP A 30 31.47 -11.87 -13.78
C ASP A 30 31.67 -10.66 -12.85
N GLU A 31 32.12 -9.53 -13.41
CA GLU A 31 32.27 -8.25 -12.72
C GLU A 31 30.95 -7.68 -12.18
N TRP A 32 29.84 -7.87 -12.89
CA TRP A 32 28.54 -7.30 -12.49
C TRP A 32 27.95 -8.06 -11.29
N ILE A 33 28.13 -9.38 -11.28
CA ILE A 33 27.72 -10.26 -10.18
C ILE A 33 28.53 -9.94 -8.91
N GLU A 34 29.83 -9.68 -9.06
CA GLU A 34 30.70 -9.33 -7.94
C GLU A 34 30.41 -7.92 -7.40
N TYR A 35 30.14 -6.96 -8.28
CA TYR A 35 29.74 -5.60 -7.90
C TYR A 35 28.44 -5.59 -7.09
N GLU A 36 27.45 -6.36 -7.53
CA GLU A 36 26.15 -6.44 -6.86
C GLU A 36 26.25 -7.19 -5.51
N SER A 37 27.11 -8.20 -5.43
CA SER A 37 27.45 -8.88 -4.17
C SER A 37 28.12 -7.93 -3.17
N ARG A 38 29.11 -7.14 -3.61
CA ARG A 38 29.75 -6.09 -2.77
C ARG A 38 28.75 -5.02 -2.31
N ARG A 39 27.80 -4.64 -3.15
CA ARG A 39 26.75 -3.67 -2.81
C ARG A 39 25.78 -4.24 -1.77
N ASN A 40 25.34 -5.48 -1.95
CA ASN A 40 24.44 -6.18 -1.02
C ASN A 40 25.10 -6.46 0.33
N GLU A 41 26.40 -6.74 0.36
CA GLU A 41 27.14 -6.96 1.60
C GLU A 41 27.35 -5.67 2.41
N ARG A 42 27.58 -4.53 1.75
CA ARG A 42 27.57 -3.21 2.43
C ARG A 42 26.22 -2.90 3.05
N GLN A 43 25.13 -3.26 2.38
CA GLN A 43 23.77 -3.10 2.91
C GLN A 43 23.50 -4.06 4.08
N ARG A 44 24.00 -5.30 4.01
CA ARG A 44 23.91 -6.29 5.09
C ARG A 44 24.66 -5.83 6.35
N LYS A 45 25.91 -5.36 6.21
CA LYS A 45 26.71 -4.84 7.35
C LYS A 45 26.09 -3.60 7.98
N ARG A 46 25.50 -2.70 7.19
CA ARG A 46 24.69 -1.58 7.71
C ARG A 46 23.48 -2.08 8.49
N ARG A 47 22.72 -3.05 7.96
CA ARG A 47 21.58 -3.67 8.68
C ARG A 47 22.01 -4.36 9.97
N GLU A 48 23.12 -5.09 9.98
CA GLU A 48 23.70 -5.72 11.17
C GLU A 48 24.16 -4.70 12.22
N GLN A 49 24.70 -3.55 11.80
CA GLN A 49 25.06 -2.45 12.70
C GLN A 49 23.84 -1.88 13.46
N TYR A 50 22.63 -1.94 12.87
CA TYR A 50 21.38 -1.53 13.52
C TYR A 50 20.65 -2.67 14.26
N LEU A 51 21.15 -3.91 14.21
CA LEU A 51 20.60 -5.07 14.94
C LEU A 51 21.14 -5.21 16.36
N VAL A 52 22.13 -4.40 16.77
CA VAL A 52 22.38 -4.11 18.19
C VAL A 52 21.30 -3.12 18.65
N GLY A 53 20.10 -3.66 18.88
CA GLY A 53 18.92 -2.86 19.17
C GLY A 53 19.03 -2.07 20.49
N PRO A 54 18.22 -1.00 20.67
CA PRO A 54 18.07 -0.33 21.95
C PRO A 54 17.60 -1.35 23.02
N PRO A 55 17.92 -1.13 24.32
CA PRO A 55 17.59 -2.10 25.36
C PRO A 55 16.10 -2.46 25.32
N LYS A 56 15.81 -3.78 25.33
CA LYS A 56 14.44 -4.30 25.31
C LYS A 56 13.65 -3.66 26.45
N ARG A 57 12.63 -2.86 26.13
CA ARG A 57 11.59 -2.51 27.11
C ARG A 57 10.86 -3.79 27.50
N LYS A 58 10.76 -4.05 28.80
CA LYS A 58 10.03 -5.21 29.34
C LYS A 58 8.62 -5.23 28.74
N SER A 59 8.28 -6.33 28.08
CA SER A 59 6.94 -6.60 27.59
C SER A 59 6.02 -6.81 28.78
N VAL A 60 5.09 -5.89 29.01
CA VAL A 60 3.88 -6.21 29.75
C VAL A 60 2.97 -6.97 28.78
N VAL A 61 2.82 -8.26 29.04
CA VAL A 61 1.86 -9.11 28.36
C VAL A 61 0.46 -8.69 28.83
N SER A 62 -0.38 -8.34 27.88
CA SER A 62 -1.84 -8.50 28.04
C SER A 62 -2.31 -9.21 26.79
N SER A 63 -2.45 -10.52 26.93
CA SER A 63 -3.27 -11.37 26.08
C SER A 63 -4.72 -10.92 26.25
N ASP A 64 -5.34 -10.46 25.17
CA ASP A 64 -6.67 -10.89 24.70
C ASP A 64 -7.17 -9.92 23.62
N GLY A 65 -7.56 -10.45 22.46
CA GLY A 65 -8.50 -9.81 21.54
C GLY A 65 -7.92 -9.10 20.30
N ASP A 66 -8.19 -9.69 19.13
CA ASP A 66 -7.95 -9.15 17.80
C ASP A 66 -8.52 -7.73 17.59
N SER A 67 -7.67 -6.79 17.20
CA SER A 67 -7.89 -5.99 15.99
C SER A 67 -6.73 -5.05 15.71
N LYS A 68 -6.29 -5.02 14.45
CA LYS A 68 -5.49 -3.93 13.89
C LYS A 68 -6.37 -2.70 13.71
N THR A 69 -6.98 -2.22 14.78
CA THR A 69 -7.57 -0.88 14.80
C THR A 69 -6.47 0.13 14.99
N CYS A 70 -6.70 1.32 14.44
CA CYS A 70 -6.00 2.51 14.90
C CYS A 70 -6.06 2.53 16.43
N PRO A 71 -5.06 3.05 17.16
CA PRO A 71 -5.29 3.53 18.51
C PRO A 71 -6.32 4.66 18.34
N SER A 72 -7.60 4.28 18.34
CA SER A 72 -8.70 5.20 18.44
C SER A 72 -8.49 5.80 19.80
N SER A 73 -8.19 7.10 19.81
CA SER A 73 -7.46 7.76 20.87
C SER A 73 -5.98 7.35 20.83
N ALA A 74 -5.08 8.31 20.65
CA ALA A 74 -4.04 8.40 21.67
C ALA A 74 -4.81 8.37 22.98
N THR A 75 -4.93 7.21 23.60
CA THR A 75 -5.06 7.16 25.03
C THR A 75 -3.74 7.78 25.47
N PHE A 76 -3.72 9.13 25.55
CA PHE A 76 -3.28 9.72 26.80
C PHE A 76 -3.94 8.81 27.81
N THR A 77 -3.14 7.92 28.41
CA THR A 77 -3.62 6.95 29.37
C THR A 77 -4.55 7.77 30.24
N ARG A 78 -5.86 7.53 30.10
CA ARG A 78 -6.77 7.86 31.17
C ARG A 78 -6.23 6.93 32.22
N ILE A 79 -5.29 7.47 33.00
CA ILE A 79 -5.02 6.96 34.32
C ILE A 79 -6.40 7.14 34.91
N GLU A 80 -7.25 6.12 34.80
CA GLU A 80 -8.29 5.89 35.78
C GLU A 80 -7.48 5.63 37.02
N SER A 81 -7.03 6.72 37.64
CA SER A 81 -6.57 6.69 38.98
C SER A 81 -7.85 6.38 39.71
N ASP A 82 -8.06 5.10 39.99
CA ASP A 82 -8.90 4.60 41.07
C ASP A 82 -8.31 5.18 42.37
N VAL A 83 -8.36 6.51 42.50
CA VAL A 83 -8.02 7.21 43.73
C VAL A 83 -9.18 6.87 44.63
N LYS A 84 -8.95 5.89 45.50
CA LYS A 84 -9.84 5.62 46.62
C LYS A 84 -10.09 6.96 47.32
N TYR A 85 -11.34 7.40 47.28
CA TYR A 85 -11.75 8.66 47.86
C TYR A 85 -11.68 8.53 49.38
N ASP A 86 -10.64 9.09 49.99
CA ASP A 86 -10.57 9.28 51.43
C ASP A 86 -11.34 10.57 51.77
N PRO A 87 -12.43 10.50 52.56
CA PRO A 87 -13.20 11.67 52.96
C PRO A 87 -12.41 12.70 53.79
N ASN A 88 -11.23 12.32 54.33
CA ASN A 88 -10.39 13.19 55.16
C ASN A 88 -9.21 13.82 54.39
N ASP A 89 -9.13 13.63 53.06
CA ASP A 89 -8.06 14.19 52.25
C ASP A 89 -8.46 15.58 51.70
N ASP A 90 -8.04 16.63 52.40
CA ASP A 90 -8.28 18.05 52.04
C ASP A 90 -7.38 18.56 50.90
N ARG A 91 -6.59 17.70 50.26
CA ARG A 91 -5.73 18.12 49.13
C ARG A 91 -6.57 18.52 47.91
N PRO A 92 -6.12 19.52 47.12
CA PRO A 92 -6.78 19.88 45.87
C PRO A 92 -6.83 18.66 44.94
N LYS A 93 -8.04 18.26 44.55
CA LYS A 93 -8.22 17.15 43.62
C LYS A 93 -7.78 17.58 42.22
N PRO A 94 -6.96 16.79 41.51
CA PRO A 94 -6.71 17.04 40.10
C PRO A 94 -8.02 16.82 39.33
N MET A 95 -8.66 17.90 38.91
CA MET A 95 -9.82 17.87 38.03
C MET A 95 -9.35 17.97 36.58
N ASN A 96 -9.97 17.21 35.66
CA ASN A 96 -9.72 17.39 34.23
C ASN A 96 -10.28 18.75 33.78
N ASP A 97 -9.54 19.54 32.98
CA ASP A 97 -9.99 20.89 32.62
C ASP A 97 -11.30 20.84 31.78
N PRO A 98 -12.41 21.46 32.24
CA PRO A 98 -13.69 21.43 31.54
C PRO A 98 -13.70 22.18 30.20
N TYR A 99 -12.68 23.00 29.94
CA TYR A 99 -12.55 23.85 28.75
C TYR A 99 -11.70 23.22 27.64
N LEU A 100 -11.17 22.02 27.85
CA LEU A 100 -10.42 21.30 26.80
C LEU A 100 -11.37 20.91 25.66
N PRO A 101 -11.11 21.34 24.40
CA PRO A 101 -11.89 20.88 23.27
C PRO A 101 -11.72 19.37 23.11
N SER A 102 -12.81 18.69 22.72
CA SER A 102 -12.77 17.26 22.48
C SER A 102 -11.69 16.92 21.43
N PRO A 103 -10.95 15.81 21.59
CA PRO A 103 -9.91 15.43 20.63
C PRO A 103 -10.53 15.23 19.24
N HIS A 104 -9.90 15.82 18.22
CA HIS A 104 -10.33 15.68 16.84
C HIS A 104 -10.21 14.22 16.38
N LYS A 105 -11.32 13.61 15.95
CA LYS A 105 -11.40 12.23 15.47
C LYS A 105 -11.67 12.20 13.97
N CYS A 106 -11.11 11.20 13.28
CA CYS A 106 -11.34 11.00 11.85
C CYS A 106 -12.78 10.56 11.55
N ILE A 107 -13.27 10.80 10.32
CA ILE A 107 -14.64 10.43 9.91
C ILE A 107 -14.91 8.92 10.09
N PHE A 108 -13.96 8.06 9.68
CA PHE A 108 -14.06 6.61 9.89
C PHE A 108 -14.09 6.21 11.37
N CYS A 109 -13.42 6.98 12.22
CA CYS A 109 -13.29 6.74 13.65
C CYS A 109 -14.55 7.17 14.40
N VAL A 110 -15.19 8.28 13.97
CA VAL A 110 -16.44 8.79 14.55
C VAL A 110 -17.60 7.86 14.21
N HIS A 111 -17.67 7.43 12.95
CA HIS A 111 -18.79 6.61 12.46
C HIS A 111 -18.52 5.10 12.52
N ASN A 112 -17.37 4.66 13.05
CA ASN A 112 -16.94 3.25 13.10
C ASN A 112 -17.07 2.52 11.75
N LEU A 113 -16.77 3.23 10.66
CA LEU A 113 -16.90 2.71 9.31
C LEU A 113 -15.69 1.83 8.96
N LYS A 114 -15.97 0.64 8.42
CA LYS A 114 -14.95 -0.30 7.95
C LYS A 114 -14.57 0.01 6.50
N ILE A 115 -13.26 -0.02 6.20
CA ILE A 115 -12.74 0.25 4.86
C ILE A 115 -12.59 -1.08 4.12
N ASP A 116 -13.48 -1.35 3.16
CA ASP A 116 -13.46 -2.56 2.34
C ASP A 116 -13.18 -2.24 0.86
N PHE A 117 -12.32 -3.04 0.23
CA PHE A 117 -11.97 -2.92 -1.20
C PHE A 117 -13.14 -3.15 -2.16
N ARG A 118 -14.21 -3.81 -1.69
CA ARG A 118 -15.42 -4.08 -2.47
C ARG A 118 -16.30 -2.84 -2.63
N ASN A 119 -16.22 -1.89 -1.69
CA ASN A 119 -17.04 -0.68 -1.75
C ASN A 119 -16.33 0.40 -2.57
N THR A 120 -16.43 0.28 -3.89
CA THR A 120 -15.79 1.19 -4.84
C THR A 120 -16.32 2.62 -4.74
N LYS A 121 -17.61 2.80 -4.42
CA LYS A 121 -18.25 4.11 -4.26
C LYS A 121 -17.67 4.92 -3.10
N LEU A 122 -17.34 4.25 -2.00
CA LEU A 122 -16.69 4.88 -0.85
C LEU A 122 -15.24 5.22 -1.19
N LEU A 123 -14.50 4.27 -1.76
CA LEU A 123 -13.08 4.44 -2.09
C LEU A 123 -12.86 5.52 -3.16
N SER A 124 -13.77 5.66 -4.12
CA SER A 124 -13.65 6.64 -5.19
C SER A 124 -13.69 8.09 -4.68
N GLN A 125 -14.28 8.34 -3.52
CA GLN A 125 -14.32 9.68 -2.90
C GLN A 125 -12.93 10.15 -2.47
N PHE A 126 -12.02 9.22 -2.17
CA PHE A 126 -10.66 9.52 -1.74
C PHE A 126 -9.63 9.49 -2.89
N VAL A 127 -10.10 9.32 -4.13
CA VAL A 127 -9.26 9.25 -5.31
C VAL A 127 -9.58 10.42 -6.24
N SER A 128 -8.55 11.09 -6.74
CA SER A 128 -8.69 12.14 -7.75
C SER A 128 -9.34 11.56 -9.02
N PRO A 129 -10.45 12.13 -9.53
CA PRO A 129 -11.09 11.65 -10.75
C PRO A 129 -10.20 11.77 -11.99
N GLN A 130 -9.40 12.83 -12.06
CA GLN A 130 -8.56 13.14 -13.23
C GLN A 130 -7.26 12.34 -13.23
N THR A 131 -6.55 12.37 -12.11
CA THR A 131 -5.21 11.77 -12.00
C THR A 131 -5.28 10.31 -11.55
N GLY A 132 -6.34 9.93 -10.83
CA GLY A 132 -6.47 8.62 -10.23
C GLY A 132 -5.51 8.37 -9.06
N PHE A 133 -4.92 9.41 -8.48
CA PHE A 133 -4.13 9.28 -7.25
C PHE A 133 -5.02 9.35 -6.01
N VAL A 134 -4.65 8.60 -4.98
CA VAL A 134 -5.27 8.70 -3.66
C VAL A 134 -4.83 10.03 -3.04
N PHE A 135 -5.75 10.76 -2.42
CA PHE A 135 -5.41 12.01 -1.74
C PHE A 135 -4.54 11.76 -0.50
N ASP A 136 -3.62 12.68 -0.25
CA ASP A 136 -2.76 12.66 0.94
C ASP A 136 -3.55 12.84 2.24
N GLN A 137 -2.95 12.38 3.33
CA GLN A 137 -3.54 12.45 4.68
C GLN A 137 -3.96 13.87 5.10
N ARG A 138 -3.21 14.90 4.68
CA ARG A 138 -3.52 16.30 4.98
C ARG A 138 -4.81 16.78 4.32
N THR A 139 -5.12 16.23 3.14
CA THR A 139 -6.31 16.56 2.37
C THR A 139 -7.50 15.73 2.84
N THR A 140 -7.29 14.44 3.14
CA THR A 140 -8.36 13.53 3.59
C THR A 140 -8.75 13.71 5.06
N GLY A 141 -7.85 14.23 5.90
CA GLY A 141 -8.09 14.39 7.33
C GLY A 141 -8.17 13.07 8.10
N LEU A 142 -7.67 11.97 7.54
CA LEU A 142 -7.74 10.65 8.15
C LEU A 142 -6.62 10.40 9.17
N CYS A 143 -6.87 9.53 10.14
CA CYS A 143 -5.80 8.99 10.98
C CYS A 143 -4.82 8.18 10.12
N TYR A 144 -3.54 8.18 10.50
CA TYR A 144 -2.46 7.52 9.75
C TYR A 144 -2.78 6.05 9.44
N PHE A 145 -3.31 5.34 10.44
CA PHE A 145 -3.70 3.94 10.31
C PHE A 145 -4.84 3.72 9.31
N LYS A 146 -5.86 4.60 9.30
CA LYS A 146 -6.96 4.53 8.32
C LYS A 146 -6.50 4.92 6.92
N GLN A 147 -5.56 5.86 6.81
CA GLN A 147 -4.97 6.21 5.52
C GLN A 147 -4.24 5.01 4.89
N ILE A 148 -3.43 4.29 5.66
CA ILE A 148 -2.76 3.06 5.17
C ILE A 148 -3.78 1.98 4.78
N GLU A 149 -4.82 1.79 5.60
CA GLU A 149 -5.89 0.82 5.33
C GLU A 149 -6.61 1.17 4.02
N LEU A 150 -6.91 2.46 3.80
CA LEU A 150 -7.50 3.00 2.59
C LEU A 150 -6.63 2.74 1.35
N GLU A 151 -5.34 3.09 1.41
CA GLU A 151 -4.41 2.88 0.29
C GLU A 151 -4.31 1.41 -0.10
N LYS A 152 -4.23 0.52 0.90
CA LYS A 152 -4.26 -0.94 0.68
C LYS A 152 -5.56 -1.40 0.05
N ALA A 153 -6.70 -0.88 0.50
CA ALA A 153 -8.01 -1.21 -0.05
C ALA A 153 -8.14 -0.73 -1.51
N VAL A 154 -7.68 0.48 -1.84
CA VAL A 154 -7.66 1.01 -3.21
C VAL A 154 -6.76 0.18 -4.11
N LEU A 155 -5.53 -0.13 -3.67
CA LEU A 155 -4.60 -1.00 -4.41
C LEU A 155 -5.22 -2.38 -4.67
N LYS A 156 -5.87 -2.95 -3.67
CA LYS A 156 -6.56 -4.24 -3.79
C LYS A 156 -7.74 -4.16 -4.77
N ALA A 157 -8.57 -3.13 -4.68
CA ALA A 157 -9.68 -2.91 -5.61
C ALA A 157 -9.20 -2.79 -7.07
N ARG A 158 -8.07 -2.10 -7.28
CA ARG A 158 -7.44 -1.97 -8.60
C ARG A 158 -6.90 -3.28 -9.14
N ARG A 159 -6.27 -4.11 -8.30
CA ARG A 159 -5.81 -5.45 -8.70
C ARG A 159 -6.97 -6.36 -9.12
N PHE A 160 -8.12 -6.21 -8.47
CA PHE A 160 -9.36 -6.93 -8.85
C PHE A 160 -10.15 -6.24 -9.97
N SER A 161 -9.61 -5.20 -10.59
CA SER A 161 -10.29 -4.43 -11.65
C SER A 161 -11.66 -3.85 -11.24
N LEU A 162 -11.89 -3.65 -9.94
CA LEU A 162 -13.10 -3.01 -9.41
C LEU A 162 -13.03 -1.47 -9.53
N MET A 163 -11.82 -0.93 -9.60
CA MET A 163 -11.56 0.50 -9.74
C MET A 163 -10.44 0.73 -10.76
N PRO A 164 -10.58 1.66 -11.71
CA PRO A 164 -9.52 1.97 -12.67
C PRO A 164 -8.39 2.81 -12.04
N TYR A 165 -7.21 2.76 -12.65
CA TYR A 165 -6.07 3.62 -12.26
C TYR A 165 -6.21 5.04 -12.80
N LYS A 166 -6.78 5.21 -14.00
CA LYS A 166 -6.96 6.52 -14.63
C LYS A 166 -8.24 6.50 -15.46
N TRP A 167 -9.03 7.57 -15.35
CA TRP A 167 -10.15 7.84 -16.25
C TRP A 167 -9.62 8.68 -17.40
N LYS A 168 -9.12 8.03 -18.46
CA LYS A 168 -8.81 8.71 -19.72
C LYS A 168 -9.86 8.28 -20.72
N GLU A 169 -10.48 9.25 -21.39
CA GLU A 169 -11.29 8.96 -22.56
C GLU A 169 -10.39 8.34 -23.63
N THR A 170 -10.79 7.19 -24.16
CA THR A 170 -10.08 6.53 -25.25
C THR A 170 -10.33 7.31 -26.53
N VAL A 171 -9.46 8.26 -26.83
CA VAL A 171 -9.46 8.94 -28.13
C VAL A 171 -8.87 7.94 -29.14
N TYR A 172 -9.72 7.38 -29.99
CA TYR A 172 -9.28 6.57 -31.12
C TYR A 172 -8.53 7.48 -32.10
N LEU A 173 -7.28 7.15 -32.40
CA LEU A 173 -6.46 7.92 -33.33
C LEU A 173 -6.70 7.43 -34.76
N ASP A 174 -7.96 7.42 -35.24
CA ASP A 174 -8.34 6.93 -36.58
C ASP A 174 -7.58 5.66 -37.03
N ASP A 175 -7.29 4.76 -36.09
CA ASP A 175 -6.45 3.62 -36.34
C ASP A 175 -7.17 2.67 -37.31
N PRO A 176 -6.48 2.11 -38.31
CA PRO A 176 -7.09 1.16 -39.23
C PRO A 176 -7.60 -0.06 -38.47
N ARG A 177 -8.76 -0.57 -38.87
CA ARG A 177 -9.36 -1.76 -38.23
C ARG A 177 -8.45 -2.97 -38.45
N LEU A 178 -7.70 -3.35 -37.42
CA LEU A 178 -6.74 -4.46 -37.47
C LEU A 178 -7.41 -5.82 -37.70
N PHE A 179 -8.67 -5.97 -37.31
CA PHE A 179 -9.40 -7.22 -37.41
C PHE A 179 -10.85 -6.99 -37.84
N ASN A 180 -11.30 -7.76 -38.84
CA ASN A 180 -12.69 -7.84 -39.23
C ASN A 180 -13.17 -9.28 -39.00
N PRO A 181 -14.15 -9.54 -38.11
CA PRO A 181 -14.63 -10.91 -37.84
C PRO A 181 -15.29 -11.57 -39.06
N TYR A 182 -15.68 -10.78 -40.07
CA TYR A 182 -16.36 -11.27 -41.28
C TYR A 182 -15.46 -11.35 -42.51
N ASP A 183 -14.20 -10.90 -42.42
CA ASP A 183 -13.24 -10.98 -43.53
C ASP A 183 -11.92 -11.56 -43.00
N ASN A 184 -11.42 -12.64 -43.59
CA ASN A 184 -10.21 -13.32 -43.10
C ASN A 184 -8.95 -12.57 -43.56
N THR A 185 -8.79 -11.34 -43.06
CA THR A 185 -7.69 -10.45 -43.35
C THR A 185 -6.34 -11.04 -42.94
N LEU A 186 -6.31 -11.90 -41.91
CA LEU A 186 -5.11 -12.59 -41.44
C LEU A 186 -4.52 -13.55 -42.50
N LYS A 187 -5.36 -14.26 -43.26
CA LYS A 187 -4.88 -15.09 -44.38
C LYS A 187 -4.26 -14.26 -45.50
N LYS A 188 -4.80 -13.06 -45.75
CA LYS A 188 -4.30 -12.16 -46.81
C LYS A 188 -2.90 -11.61 -46.48
N ILE A 189 -2.61 -11.33 -45.21
CA ILE A 189 -1.30 -10.84 -44.76
C ILE A 189 -0.21 -11.91 -44.99
N VAL A 190 -0.45 -13.15 -44.55
CA VAL A 190 0.49 -14.28 -44.71
C VAL A 190 0.76 -14.60 -46.18
N SER A 191 -0.26 -14.49 -47.05
CA SER A 191 -0.09 -14.65 -48.49
C SER A 191 0.77 -13.53 -49.11
N SER A 192 0.57 -12.28 -48.69
CA SER A 192 1.33 -11.14 -49.21
C SER A 192 2.81 -11.15 -48.81
N GLU A 193 3.15 -11.70 -47.65
CA GLU A 193 4.54 -11.85 -47.20
C GLU A 193 5.28 -12.96 -47.95
N LYS A 194 4.59 -14.08 -48.26
CA LYS A 194 5.14 -15.16 -49.10
C LYS A 194 5.45 -14.69 -50.52
N GLU A 195 4.63 -13.80 -51.08
CA GLU A 195 4.89 -13.22 -52.41
C GLU A 195 6.03 -12.19 -52.39
N LYS A 196 6.25 -11.47 -51.27
CA LYS A 196 7.31 -10.46 -51.15
C LYS A 196 8.71 -11.02 -50.88
N PHE A 197 8.82 -12.17 -50.22
CA PHE A 197 10.11 -12.78 -49.82
C PHE A 197 10.35 -14.15 -50.46
N GLY A 198 9.78 -14.38 -51.65
CA GLY A 198 9.75 -15.68 -52.33
C GLY A 198 11.07 -16.46 -52.30
N HIS A 199 11.00 -17.63 -51.65
CA HIS A 199 11.76 -18.84 -51.98
C HIS A 199 10.84 -19.76 -52.79
#